data_AF-A0A6N2Y6V8-F1
#
_entry.id   AF-A0A6N2Y6V8-F1
#
_cell.length_a   1.000
_cell.length_b   1.000
_cell.length_c   1.000
_cell.angle_alpha   90.00
_cell.angle_beta   90.00
_cell.angle_gamma   90.00
#
_symmetry.space_group_name_H-M   'P 1'
#
loop_
_entity.id
_entity.type
_entity.pdbx_description
1 polymer ?
#
loop_
_entity_poly.entity_id
_entity_poly.type
_entity_poly.pdbx_seq_one_letter_code
_entity_poly.pdbx_strand_id
1 'polypeptide(L)'
;MKRHFERRHRSARVQLTRRIVCAFATVVVALATIIGASGCSSSQNASSTYTLVENGKLTVASDLATPPFEYVNDSGEDQGFTYELMGMIADELGLELNYLPAQKFDGIIPMVKQGVKTDVGACNITITDERKEEVDFADPYIDSNQGVAVAKNTGYDTVDSLTHRASKLPCSRAPRPRSGQSRTCRRQPPSTLTTGRQPSPPS
;
A
#
# COMPACT_ATOMS: atom_id res chain seq x y z
N MET A 1 76.02 -53.01 -7.41
CA MET A 1 74.86 -53.19 -6.52
C MET A 1 74.39 -51.93 -5.76
N LYS A 2 75.17 -50.85 -5.58
CA LYS A 2 74.74 -49.64 -4.84
C LYS A 2 73.66 -48.76 -5.50
N ARG A 3 73.48 -48.82 -6.83
CA ARG A 3 72.56 -47.93 -7.59
C ARG A 3 71.07 -48.33 -7.52
N HIS A 4 70.75 -49.53 -7.05
CA HIS A 4 69.38 -50.04 -7.02
C HIS A 4 68.65 -49.78 -5.70
N PHE A 5 69.40 -49.57 -4.61
CA PHE A 5 68.87 -49.29 -3.27
C PHE A 5 68.41 -47.83 -3.13
N GLU A 6 69.18 -46.88 -3.69
CA GLU A 6 68.89 -45.44 -3.71
C GLU A 6 67.54 -45.07 -4.36
N ARG A 7 67.10 -45.80 -5.41
CA ARG A 7 65.85 -45.50 -6.13
C ARG A 7 64.60 -45.82 -5.31
N ARG A 8 64.64 -46.82 -4.42
CA ARG A 8 63.49 -47.21 -3.60
C ARG A 8 63.19 -46.20 -2.49
N HIS A 9 64.23 -45.58 -1.91
CA HIS A 9 64.07 -44.55 -0.87
C HIS A 9 63.60 -43.20 -1.42
N ARG A 10 63.96 -42.85 -2.67
CA ARG A 10 63.51 -41.61 -3.33
C ARG A 10 62.01 -41.64 -3.67
N SER A 11 61.50 -42.78 -4.12
CA SER A 11 60.08 -42.92 -4.48
C SER A 11 59.14 -42.85 -3.27
N ALA A 12 59.53 -43.43 -2.12
CA ALA A 12 58.69 -43.41 -0.91
C ALA A 12 58.56 -41.99 -0.31
N ARG A 13 59.63 -41.19 -0.33
CA ARG A 13 59.62 -39.80 0.17
C ARG A 13 58.79 -38.87 -0.72
N VAL A 14 58.79 -39.07 -2.03
CA VAL A 14 57.99 -38.28 -3.00
C VAL A 14 56.50 -38.65 -2.97
N GLN A 15 56.18 -39.93 -2.69
CA GLN A 15 54.80 -40.39 -2.52
C GLN A 15 54.17 -39.86 -1.21
N LEU A 16 54.95 -39.76 -0.14
CA LEU A 16 54.49 -39.28 1.16
C LEU A 16 54.23 -37.75 1.17
N THR A 17 55.10 -36.95 0.55
CA THR A 17 54.88 -35.50 0.40
C THR A 17 53.71 -35.16 -0.52
N ARG A 18 53.47 -35.92 -1.60
CA ARG A 18 52.27 -35.72 -2.45
C ARG A 18 50.96 -35.99 -1.70
N ARG A 19 50.93 -37.01 -0.83
CA ARG A 19 49.73 -37.34 -0.03
C ARG A 19 49.43 -36.28 1.04
N ILE A 20 50.45 -35.72 1.68
CA ILE A 20 50.31 -34.66 2.68
C ILE A 20 49.87 -33.33 2.03
N VAL A 21 50.42 -32.98 0.87
CA VAL A 21 50.02 -31.76 0.12
C VAL A 21 48.58 -31.85 -0.40
N CYS A 22 48.15 -33.02 -0.92
CA CYS A 22 46.76 -33.21 -1.33
C CYS A 22 45.77 -33.18 -0.16
N ALA A 23 46.13 -33.75 1.00
CA ALA A 23 45.29 -33.74 2.20
C ALA A 23 45.13 -32.34 2.81
N PHE A 24 46.18 -31.51 2.78
CA PHE A 24 46.09 -30.12 3.23
C PHE A 24 45.28 -29.24 2.26
N ALA A 25 45.42 -29.46 0.94
CA ALA A 25 44.65 -28.72 -0.06
C ALA A 25 43.14 -28.97 0.03
N THR A 26 42.71 -30.19 0.39
CA THR A 26 41.28 -30.50 0.55
C THR A 26 40.67 -29.90 1.83
N VAL A 27 41.45 -29.73 2.90
CA VAL A 27 40.98 -29.14 4.16
C VAL A 27 40.81 -27.62 4.05
N VAL A 28 41.68 -26.95 3.28
CA VAL A 28 41.60 -25.49 3.07
C VAL A 28 40.40 -25.11 2.18
N VAL A 29 40.05 -25.93 1.18
CA VAL A 29 38.89 -25.68 0.31
C VAL A 29 37.55 -25.91 1.05
N ALA A 30 37.49 -26.90 1.96
CA ALA A 30 36.28 -27.16 2.76
C ALA A 30 36.03 -26.08 3.84
N LEU A 31 37.08 -25.40 4.31
CA LEU A 31 36.94 -24.31 5.28
C LEU A 31 36.54 -22.98 4.62
N ALA A 32 36.85 -22.78 3.33
CA ALA A 32 36.51 -21.57 2.58
C ALA A 32 35.02 -21.52 2.15
N THR A 33 34.32 -22.65 2.07
CA THR A 33 32.90 -22.69 1.70
C THR A 33 31.94 -22.34 2.86
N ILE A 34 32.43 -22.22 4.09
CA ILE A 34 31.60 -21.89 5.26
C ILE A 34 31.49 -20.37 5.48
N ILE A 35 32.36 -19.56 4.85
CA ILE A 35 32.41 -18.09 5.05
C ILE A 35 31.60 -17.33 3.98
N GLY A 36 31.09 -18.01 2.94
CA GLY A 36 30.36 -17.39 1.83
C GLY A 36 28.83 -17.30 1.97
N ALA A 37 28.25 -17.74 3.10
CA ALA A 37 26.80 -17.77 3.30
C ALA A 37 26.29 -16.75 4.34
N SER A 38 27.05 -15.69 4.60
CA SER A 38 26.60 -14.57 5.42
C SER A 38 25.97 -13.46 4.57
N GLY A 39 25.10 -13.84 3.63
CA GLY A 39 24.03 -12.97 3.15
C GLY A 39 22.94 -12.96 4.21
N CYS A 40 23.15 -12.18 5.26
CA CYS A 40 22.16 -11.94 6.29
C CYS A 40 21.03 -11.11 5.63
N SER A 41 20.05 -11.79 5.04
CA SER A 41 18.72 -11.23 4.89
C SER A 41 18.18 -11.07 6.31
N SER A 42 18.41 -9.89 6.88
CA SER A 42 17.81 -9.46 8.12
C SER A 42 16.30 -9.35 7.91
N SER A 43 15.59 -10.47 7.98
CA SER A 43 14.20 -10.47 8.44
C SER A 43 14.23 -10.04 9.89
N GLN A 44 14.22 -8.73 10.08
CA GLN A 44 13.79 -8.13 11.34
C GLN A 44 12.33 -8.54 11.52
N ASN A 45 12.10 -9.67 12.20
CA ASN A 45 10.84 -9.89 12.90
C ASN A 45 10.86 -8.92 14.08
N ALA A 46 10.52 -7.66 13.79
CA ALA A 46 9.94 -6.80 14.79
C ALA A 46 8.74 -7.59 15.34
N SER A 47 8.71 -7.79 16.66
CA SER A 47 7.52 -8.30 17.35
C SER A 47 6.43 -7.24 17.22
N SER A 48 5.85 -7.11 16.04
CA SER A 48 4.87 -6.10 15.71
C SER A 48 3.54 -6.45 16.39
N THR A 49 2.95 -5.47 17.06
CA THR A 49 1.62 -5.56 17.68
C THR A 49 0.49 -5.64 16.64
N TYR A 50 0.82 -5.53 15.35
CA TYR A 50 -0.12 -5.52 14.24
C TYR A 50 0.02 -6.77 13.36
N THR A 51 -1.12 -7.18 12.79
CA THR A 51 -1.21 -8.25 11.80
C THR A 51 -1.19 -7.65 10.40
N LEU A 52 -0.37 -8.19 9.52
CA LEU A 52 -0.29 -7.78 8.12
C LEU A 52 -0.92 -8.83 7.20
N VAL A 53 -1.54 -8.40 6.11
CA VAL A 53 -2.02 -9.26 5.03
C VAL A 53 -0.85 -9.99 4.35
N GLU A 54 0.24 -9.26 4.07
CA GLU A 54 1.49 -9.81 3.55
C GLU A 54 2.63 -9.46 4.51
N ASN A 55 3.33 -10.48 5.00
CA ASN A 55 4.41 -10.28 5.97
C ASN A 55 5.51 -9.37 5.40
N GLY A 56 5.86 -8.33 6.15
CA GLY A 56 6.87 -7.36 5.75
C GLY A 56 6.38 -6.28 4.79
N LYS A 57 5.08 -6.25 4.44
CA LYS A 57 4.50 -5.22 3.56
C LYS A 57 3.30 -4.53 4.17
N LEU A 58 3.20 -3.22 3.94
CA LEU A 58 2.02 -2.43 4.24
C LEU A 58 1.15 -2.35 2.98
N THR A 59 0.04 -3.11 2.95
CA THR A 59 -0.85 -3.17 1.80
C THR A 59 -1.93 -2.10 1.86
N VAL A 60 -1.96 -1.24 0.85
CA VAL A 60 -2.80 -0.03 0.82
C VAL A 60 -3.83 -0.10 -0.31
N ALA A 61 -5.10 0.13 0.03
CA ALA A 61 -6.19 0.28 -0.94
C ALA A 61 -6.48 1.76 -1.21
N SER A 62 -6.50 2.14 -2.49
CA SER A 62 -6.74 3.51 -2.93
C SER A 62 -7.38 3.56 -4.31
N ASP A 63 -7.98 4.69 -4.69
CA ASP A 63 -8.56 4.87 -6.03
C ASP A 63 -7.55 5.33 -7.08
N LEU A 64 -6.41 5.88 -6.66
CA LEU A 64 -5.32 6.39 -7.51
C LEU A 64 -5.83 7.29 -8.65
N ALA A 65 -6.89 8.06 -8.40
CA ALA A 65 -7.57 8.88 -9.40
C ALA A 65 -7.87 10.31 -8.92
N THR A 66 -7.28 10.72 -7.80
CA THR A 66 -7.60 11.94 -7.06
C THR A 66 -6.37 12.83 -6.89
N PRO A 67 -5.89 13.49 -7.98
CA PRO A 67 -4.82 14.48 -7.86
C PRO A 67 -5.29 15.71 -7.05
N PRO A 68 -4.40 16.32 -6.24
CA PRO A 68 -2.96 16.04 -6.10
C PRO A 68 -2.60 14.98 -5.03
N PHE A 69 -3.58 14.26 -4.50
CA PHE A 69 -3.41 13.42 -3.31
C PHE A 69 -2.92 12.01 -3.64
N GLU A 70 -3.61 11.30 -4.52
CA GLU A 70 -3.21 9.98 -4.99
C GLU A 70 -3.61 9.83 -6.45
N TYR A 71 -2.64 9.61 -7.33
CA TYR A 71 -2.92 9.47 -8.75
C TYR A 71 -1.79 8.69 -9.45
N VAL A 72 -2.13 8.07 -10.57
CA VAL A 72 -1.13 7.52 -11.49
C VAL A 72 -0.68 8.62 -12.45
N ASN A 73 0.62 8.88 -12.54
CA ASN A 73 1.19 9.87 -13.44
C ASN A 73 1.18 9.38 -14.91
N ASP A 74 1.56 10.24 -15.85
CA ASP A 74 1.61 9.90 -17.28
C ASP A 74 2.62 8.78 -17.62
N SER A 75 3.59 8.52 -16.73
CA SER A 75 4.58 7.45 -16.85
C SER A 75 4.08 6.11 -16.28
N GLY A 76 2.88 6.09 -15.68
CA GLY A 76 2.30 4.89 -15.07
C GLY A 76 2.76 4.64 -13.64
N GLU A 77 3.36 5.63 -12.98
CA GLU A 77 3.84 5.53 -11.60
C GLU A 77 2.84 6.18 -10.64
N ASP A 78 2.62 5.54 -9.50
CA ASP A 78 1.78 6.08 -8.42
C ASP A 78 2.49 7.27 -7.75
N GLN A 79 1.78 8.39 -7.61
CA GLN A 79 2.30 9.62 -7.02
C GLN A 79 1.20 10.37 -6.26
N GLY A 80 1.62 11.27 -5.38
CA GLY A 80 0.78 12.29 -4.76
C GLY A 80 1.07 12.40 -3.27
N PHE A 81 0.43 13.37 -2.63
CA PHE A 81 0.61 13.62 -1.21
C PHE A 81 0.32 12.40 -0.32
N THR A 82 -0.81 11.73 -0.53
CA THR A 82 -1.21 10.56 0.28
C THR A 82 -0.31 9.37 -0.01
N TYR A 83 0.16 9.22 -1.26
CA TYR A 83 1.10 8.16 -1.64
C TYR A 83 2.44 8.33 -0.92
N GLU A 84 3.01 9.53 -0.94
CA GLU A 84 4.26 9.85 -0.23
C GLU A 84 4.10 9.69 1.29
N LEU A 85 2.97 10.11 1.85
CA LEU A 85 2.66 9.94 3.28
C LEU A 85 2.65 8.47 3.69
N MET A 86 2.01 7.59 2.90
CA MET A 86 1.98 6.16 3.20
C MET A 86 3.37 5.52 3.07
N GLY A 87 4.21 6.00 2.15
CA GLY A 87 5.61 5.60 2.06
C GLY A 87 6.39 5.92 3.33
N MET A 88 6.26 7.13 3.86
CA MET A 88 6.92 7.52 5.12
C MET A 88 6.45 6.66 6.30
N ILE A 89 5.17 6.33 6.36
CA ILE A 89 4.61 5.44 7.39
C ILE A 89 5.18 4.03 7.26
N ALA A 90 5.25 3.49 6.04
CA ALA A 90 5.83 2.17 5.79
C ALA A 90 7.31 2.12 6.21
N ASP A 91 8.09 3.15 5.86
CA ASP A 91 9.49 3.27 6.22
C ASP A 91 9.70 3.33 7.75
N GLU A 92 8.87 4.09 8.47
CA GLU A 92 8.92 4.17 9.94
C GLU A 92 8.59 2.83 10.60
N LEU A 93 7.69 2.05 10.00
CA LEU A 93 7.33 0.70 10.43
C LEU A 93 8.33 -0.38 9.97
N GLY A 94 9.31 -0.03 9.14
CA GLY A 94 10.24 -0.98 8.53
C GLY A 94 9.58 -1.98 7.58
N LEU A 95 8.52 -1.56 6.90
CA LEU A 95 7.73 -2.36 5.95
C LEU A 95 7.93 -1.86 4.52
N GLU A 96 7.76 -2.76 3.56
CA GLU A 96 7.69 -2.39 2.14
C GLU A 96 6.28 -1.85 1.81
N LEU A 97 6.21 -0.71 1.15
CA LEU A 97 4.93 -0.14 0.70
C LEU A 97 4.38 -0.92 -0.50
N ASN A 98 3.13 -1.38 -0.41
CA ASN A 98 2.45 -2.10 -1.48
C ASN A 98 1.06 -1.49 -1.76
N TYR A 99 0.93 -0.74 -2.84
CA TYR A 99 -0.38 -0.26 -3.29
C TYR A 99 -1.09 -1.33 -4.14
N LEU A 100 -2.34 -1.63 -3.79
CA LEU A 100 -3.19 -2.43 -4.65
C LEU A 100 -3.51 -1.65 -5.94
N PRO A 101 -3.81 -2.34 -7.06
CA PRO A 101 -4.34 -1.68 -8.25
C PRO A 101 -5.53 -0.79 -7.90
N ALA A 102 -5.74 0.29 -8.66
CA ALA A 102 -6.81 1.26 -8.42
C ALA A 102 -8.17 0.59 -8.09
N GLN A 103 -8.67 0.88 -6.89
CA GLN A 103 -9.94 0.37 -6.36
C GLN A 103 -11.07 1.40 -6.55
N LYS A 104 -12.31 0.93 -6.55
CA LYS A 104 -13.46 1.85 -6.48
C LYS A 104 -13.60 2.36 -5.05
N PHE A 105 -13.74 3.67 -4.88
CA PHE A 105 -13.92 4.33 -3.58
C PHE A 105 -14.95 3.64 -2.67
N ASP A 106 -16.14 3.34 -3.20
CA ASP A 106 -17.23 2.71 -2.43
C ASP A 106 -16.88 1.29 -1.91
N GLY A 107 -15.84 0.65 -2.47
CA GLY A 107 -15.36 -0.67 -2.07
C GLY A 107 -14.19 -0.66 -1.09
N ILE A 108 -13.56 0.49 -0.83
CA ILE A 108 -12.35 0.58 0.02
C ILE A 108 -12.68 0.26 1.48
N ILE A 109 -13.71 0.89 2.06
CA ILE A 109 -14.09 0.65 3.46
C ILE A 109 -14.48 -0.81 3.71
N PRO A 110 -15.34 -1.45 2.89
CA PRO A 110 -15.62 -2.88 3.02
C PRO A 110 -14.38 -3.77 2.90
N MET A 111 -13.40 -3.38 2.08
CA MET A 111 -12.16 -4.13 1.91
C MET A 111 -11.28 -4.05 3.15
N VAL A 112 -11.14 -2.87 3.74
CA VAL A 112 -10.42 -2.66 5.01
C VAL A 112 -11.10 -3.43 6.14
N LYS A 113 -12.43 -3.34 6.26
CA LYS A 113 -13.21 -4.09 7.26
C LYS A 113 -13.01 -5.60 7.17
N GLN A 114 -12.84 -6.13 5.96
CA GLN A 114 -12.54 -7.55 5.77
C GLN A 114 -11.12 -7.91 6.25
N GLY A 115 -10.15 -7.01 6.09
CA GLY A 115 -8.77 -7.20 6.54
C GLY A 115 -8.01 -8.35 5.85
N VAL A 116 -8.54 -8.90 4.76
CA VAL A 116 -7.95 -10.05 4.05
C VAL A 116 -7.09 -9.62 2.86
N LYS A 117 -7.40 -8.47 2.24
CA LYS A 117 -6.74 -8.00 1.01
C LYS A 117 -5.91 -6.75 1.20
N THR A 118 -6.22 -5.95 2.22
CA THR A 118 -5.60 -4.66 2.47
C THR A 118 -5.48 -4.47 3.98
N ASP A 119 -4.41 -3.81 4.40
CA ASP A 119 -4.20 -3.44 5.79
C ASP A 119 -4.85 -2.08 6.08
N VAL A 120 -4.67 -1.12 5.14
CA VAL A 120 -5.13 0.27 5.30
C VAL A 120 -5.81 0.77 4.03
N GLY A 121 -6.81 1.65 4.18
CA GLY A 121 -7.41 2.40 3.07
C GLY A 121 -6.92 3.85 3.08
N ALA A 122 -6.29 4.31 2.00
CA ALA A 122 -5.75 5.66 1.89
C ALA A 122 -6.29 6.34 0.63
N CYS A 123 -7.42 7.04 0.76
CA CYS A 123 -8.14 7.64 -0.37
C CYS A 123 -9.02 8.84 0.05
N ASN A 124 -8.43 9.84 0.72
CA ASN A 124 -9.09 11.05 1.23
C ASN A 124 -10.47 10.79 1.87
N ILE A 125 -10.56 9.76 2.70
CA ILE A 125 -11.83 9.29 3.23
C ILE A 125 -12.28 10.26 4.32
N THR A 126 -13.36 11.00 4.07
CA THR A 126 -14.00 11.82 5.11
C THR A 126 -14.46 10.94 6.27
N ILE A 127 -14.04 11.32 7.47
CA ILE A 127 -14.42 10.66 8.71
C ILE A 127 -15.89 10.99 9.00
N THR A 128 -16.74 9.97 9.09
CA THR A 128 -18.16 10.09 9.46
C THR A 128 -18.51 9.03 10.48
N ASP A 129 -19.54 9.26 11.30
CA ASP A 129 -19.94 8.31 12.36
C ASP A 129 -20.31 6.94 11.78
N GLU A 130 -21.06 6.92 10.67
CA GLU A 130 -21.41 5.68 9.95
C GLU A 130 -20.17 4.86 9.51
N ARG A 131 -19.06 5.53 9.16
CA ARG A 131 -17.84 4.84 8.75
C ARG A 131 -17.01 4.38 9.95
N LYS A 132 -17.04 5.14 11.05
CA LYS A 132 -16.39 4.76 12.32
C LYS A 132 -16.99 3.52 12.94
N GLU A 133 -18.27 3.23 12.67
CA GLU A 133 -18.90 1.97 13.08
C GLU A 133 -18.33 0.76 12.33
N GLU A 134 -17.75 0.97 11.15
CA GLU A 134 -17.29 -0.10 10.26
C GLU A 134 -15.78 -0.34 10.34
N VAL A 135 -14.98 0.72 10.51
CA VAL A 135 -13.51 0.67 10.55
C VAL A 135 -12.95 1.75 11.49
N ASP A 136 -11.76 1.51 12.02
CA ASP A 136 -10.99 2.52 12.74
C ASP A 136 -10.37 3.55 11.77
N PHE A 137 -10.20 4.77 12.25
CA PHE A 137 -9.57 5.86 11.51
C PHE A 137 -8.35 6.38 12.27
N ALA A 138 -7.34 6.80 11.51
CA ALA A 138 -6.26 7.62 12.04
C ALA A 138 -6.77 9.01 12.43
N ASP A 139 -5.96 9.74 13.19
CA ASP A 139 -6.20 11.16 13.44
C ASP A 139 -6.28 11.93 12.12
N PRO A 140 -7.20 12.92 12.01
CA PRO A 140 -7.39 13.66 10.78
C PRO A 140 -6.13 14.48 10.44
N TYR A 141 -5.58 14.26 9.25
CA TYR A 141 -4.40 14.99 8.77
C TYR A 141 -4.75 16.16 7.82
N ILE A 142 -6.00 16.27 7.35
CA ILE A 142 -6.52 17.38 6.55
C ILE A 142 -7.94 17.74 7.02
N ASP A 143 -8.19 19.04 7.20
CA ASP A 143 -9.55 19.58 7.33
C ASP A 143 -10.02 20.08 5.95
N SER A 144 -11.11 19.51 5.43
CA SER A 144 -11.63 19.79 4.10
C SER A 144 -13.07 20.29 4.17
N ASN A 145 -13.27 21.53 3.72
CA ASN A 145 -14.59 22.14 3.61
C ASN A 145 -15.14 22.01 2.18
N GLN A 146 -16.43 21.70 2.08
CA GLN A 146 -17.13 21.72 0.80
C GLN A 146 -17.51 23.15 0.42
N GLY A 147 -17.11 23.56 -0.78
CA GLY A 147 -17.49 24.83 -1.39
C GLY A 147 -18.43 24.64 -2.58
N VAL A 148 -19.25 25.64 -2.87
CA VAL A 148 -20.07 25.67 -4.09
C VAL A 148 -19.43 26.62 -5.10
N ALA A 149 -19.10 26.08 -6.28
CA ALA A 149 -18.63 26.88 -7.40
C ALA A 149 -19.81 27.38 -8.25
N VAL A 150 -19.86 28.68 -8.52
CA VAL A 150 -20.85 29.32 -9.38
C VAL A 150 -20.17 30.07 -10.52
N ALA A 151 -20.85 30.21 -11.65
CA ALA A 151 -20.34 31.05 -12.73
C ALA A 151 -20.29 32.52 -12.26
N LYS A 152 -19.28 33.25 -12.73
CA LYS A 152 -19.15 34.69 -12.45
C LYS A 152 -20.42 35.42 -12.91
N ASN A 153 -20.82 36.45 -12.16
CA ASN A 153 -21.98 37.31 -12.46
C ASN A 153 -23.35 36.63 -12.37
N THR A 154 -23.48 35.56 -11.59
CA THR A 154 -24.78 34.89 -11.37
C THR A 154 -25.58 35.45 -10.19
N GLY A 155 -24.97 36.28 -9.33
CA GLY A 155 -25.59 36.83 -8.12
C GLY A 155 -25.80 35.80 -7.00
N TYR A 156 -25.07 34.69 -7.05
CA TYR A 156 -25.08 33.65 -6.01
C TYR A 156 -23.88 33.85 -5.07
N ASP A 157 -24.01 34.79 -4.14
CA ASP A 157 -22.93 35.18 -3.22
C ASP A 157 -23.01 34.46 -1.86
N THR A 158 -24.13 33.77 -1.58
CA THR A 158 -24.37 33.04 -0.32
C THR A 158 -25.07 31.70 -0.56
N VAL A 159 -24.95 30.76 0.39
CA VAL A 159 -25.61 29.44 0.29
C VAL A 159 -27.13 29.59 0.20
N ASP A 160 -27.72 30.54 0.94
CA ASP A 160 -29.16 30.79 0.94
C ASP A 160 -29.71 31.18 -0.43
N SER A 161 -28.90 31.88 -1.24
CA SER A 161 -29.27 32.25 -2.61
C SER A 161 -29.49 31.05 -3.53
N LEU A 162 -28.93 29.88 -3.18
CA LEU A 162 -29.06 28.63 -3.92
C LEU A 162 -30.34 27.85 -3.59
N THR A 163 -30.94 28.11 -2.42
CA THR A 163 -32.09 27.35 -1.89
C THR A 163 -33.42 27.78 -2.53
N HIS A 164 -33.54 29.05 -2.93
CA HIS A 164 -34.80 29.65 -3.37
C HIS A 164 -35.14 29.48 -4.86
N ARG A 165 -34.17 29.11 -5.71
CA ARG A 165 -34.42 28.89 -7.15
C ARG A 165 -34.37 27.40 -7.47
N ALA A 166 -35.04 26.99 -8.55
CA ALA A 166 -34.96 25.63 -9.09
C ALA A 166 -33.58 25.32 -9.71
N SER A 167 -32.50 25.71 -9.02
CA SER A 167 -31.12 25.54 -9.40
C SER A 167 -30.81 24.04 -9.43
N LYS A 168 -30.46 23.53 -10.61
CA LYS A 168 -29.87 22.20 -10.75
C LYS A 168 -28.41 22.33 -10.36
N LEU A 169 -28.06 21.85 -9.16
CA LEU A 169 -26.68 21.87 -8.68
C LEU A 169 -25.99 20.56 -9.09
N PRO A 170 -25.06 20.57 -10.06
CA PRO A 170 -24.24 19.40 -10.33
C PRO A 170 -23.26 19.21 -9.18
N CYS A 171 -23.33 18.05 -8.52
CA CYS A 171 -22.31 17.65 -7.55
C CYS A 171 -21.16 16.99 -8.31
N SER A 172 -20.01 17.64 -8.40
CA SER A 172 -18.82 17.06 -9.01
C SER A 172 -18.07 16.21 -7.98
N ARG A 173 -18.32 14.90 -7.97
CA ARG A 173 -17.23 13.94 -7.67
C ARG A 173 -16.35 13.89 -8.91
N ALA A 174 -15.08 14.31 -8.83
CA ALA A 174 -14.13 14.15 -9.92
C ALA A 174 -13.62 12.68 -9.98
N PRO A 175 -13.18 12.15 -11.14
CA PRO A 175 -13.27 12.68 -12.51
C PRO A 175 -14.36 12.02 -13.38
N ARG A 176 -14.60 12.65 -14.52
CA ARG A 176 -15.75 12.54 -15.45
C ARG A 176 -16.16 11.12 -15.86
N PRO A 177 -17.47 10.80 -15.95
CA PRO A 177 -17.93 9.68 -16.77
C PRO A 177 -17.87 10.07 -18.26
N ARG A 178 -17.38 9.14 -19.10
CA ARG A 178 -17.52 9.22 -20.56
C ARG A 178 -19.02 9.29 -20.91
N SER A 179 -19.37 10.32 -21.68
CA SER A 179 -20.59 10.48 -22.49
C SER A 179 -21.92 9.90 -21.93
N GLY A 180 -22.81 10.79 -21.46
CA GLY A 180 -24.24 10.62 -21.73
C GLY A 180 -25.20 10.28 -20.57
N GLN A 181 -24.76 10.20 -19.31
CA GLN A 181 -25.68 10.01 -18.18
C GLN A 181 -25.62 11.15 -17.17
N SER A 182 -26.59 12.07 -17.24
CA SER A 182 -26.86 13.00 -16.15
C SER A 182 -27.59 12.24 -15.03
N ARG A 183 -26.89 11.88 -13.96
CA ARG A 183 -27.58 11.51 -12.71
C ARG A 183 -27.94 12.82 -12.02
N THR A 184 -29.16 13.29 -12.22
CA THR A 184 -29.70 14.39 -11.41
C THR A 184 -29.86 13.86 -9.98
N CYS A 185 -29.09 14.39 -9.02
CA CYS A 185 -29.35 14.16 -7.61
C CYS A 185 -30.83 14.44 -7.33
N ARG A 186 -31.54 13.41 -6.89
CA ARG A 186 -32.95 13.53 -6.51
C ARG A 186 -33.02 14.39 -5.26
N ARG A 187 -33.84 15.44 -5.29
CA ARG A 187 -34.11 16.30 -4.12
C ARG A 187 -34.63 15.43 -2.97
N GLN A 188 -33.95 15.44 -1.82
CA GLN A 188 -34.63 15.17 -0.56
C GLN A 188 -35.29 16.49 -0.09
N PRO A 189 -36.59 16.48 0.25
CA PRO A 189 -37.26 17.66 0.81
C PRO A 189 -36.73 17.95 2.23
N PRO A 190 -36.87 19.20 2.72
CA PRO A 190 -36.34 19.59 4.02
C PRO A 190 -37.33 19.14 5.09
N SER A 191 -37.02 18.05 5.78
CA SER A 191 -37.73 17.70 7.00
C SER A 191 -36.78 16.91 7.90
N THR A 192 -36.38 17.57 8.99
CA THR A 192 -36.07 16.99 10.30
C THR A 192 -35.22 15.72 10.31
N LEU A 193 -33.99 15.86 10.81
CA LEU A 193 -33.23 14.79 11.44
C LEU A 193 -34.14 14.00 12.39
N THR A 194 -34.61 12.84 11.94
CA THR A 194 -35.15 11.80 12.80
C THR A 194 -34.61 10.47 12.29
N THR A 195 -33.76 9.85 13.10
CA THR A 195 -33.32 8.45 12.96
C THR A 195 -34.54 7.54 12.86
N GLY A 196 -34.77 6.97 11.67
CA GLY A 196 -35.90 6.09 11.38
C GLY A 196 -35.45 4.90 10.51
N ARG A 197 -35.50 3.72 11.11
CA ARG A 197 -35.25 2.39 10.53
C ARG A 197 -36.02 2.20 9.21
N GLN A 198 -35.33 1.87 8.12
CA GLN A 198 -35.97 1.52 6.84
C GLN A 198 -36.73 0.18 6.98
N PRO A 199 -37.99 0.05 6.51
CA PRO A 199 -38.65 -1.24 6.39
C PRO A 199 -38.15 -1.99 5.15
N SER A 200 -37.93 -3.30 5.30
CA SER A 200 -37.51 -4.20 4.22
C SER A 200 -38.59 -4.33 3.13
N PRO A 201 -38.20 -4.51 1.85
CA PRO A 201 -39.13 -4.60 0.74
C PRO A 201 -39.93 -5.92 0.74
N PRO A 202 -41.17 -5.93 0.23
CA PRO A 202 -41.94 -7.16 0.10
C PRO A 202 -41.42 -8.02 -1.05
N SER A 203 -41.55 -9.33 -0.86
CA SER A 203 -41.26 -10.44 -1.78
C SER A 203 -42.06 -10.38 -3.09
#